data_AF-A0AA43UI27-F1
#
_entry.id   AF-A0AA43UI27-F1
#
_cell.length_a   1.000
_cell.length_b   1.000
_cell.length_c   1.000
_cell.angle_alpha   90.00
_cell.angle_beta   90.00
_cell.angle_gamma   90.00
#
_symmetry.space_group_name_H-M   'P 1'
#
loop_
_entity.id
_entity.type
_entity.pdbx_description
1 polymer ?
#
loop_
_entity_poly.entity_id
_entity_poly.type
_entity_poly.pdbx_seq_one_letter_code
_entity_poly.pdbx_strand_id
1 'polypeptide(L)'
;MSKITYDFELDRIFDTIHNLNAENIILQFPEGLKTRAITLADKITDNVNVNIIIDADYCYGACDLADNKINDSIDLIIHFAHTPLQINYNKPVLFVEAHTTTEISNVLKEAITKIEGNDIGIVTTTQHIHKLSKMIKIAEDMGKSVHLKEGIGTRPGQVLGCNFTSIKDISVDGIIYVGSGDFHALGIKLFTDKPVFVADPYLGTVHSIDDFCDKILKVRFARIVKAQEAKSFGIIISSKTGQLRYQLAKKLKKMIENEGFKAYILNMNHVSPDLLLPYNLDAFVSTACPRIAIDDSIMYKKPLLTPQELEIVLKKRSWEDYEMDEIVIHENQKN
;
A
#
# COMPACT_ATOMS: atom_id res chain seq x y z
N MET A 1 12.38 5.41 24.68
CA MET A 1 11.36 5.07 23.66
C MET A 1 10.28 4.25 24.34
N SER A 2 9.05 4.74 24.39
CA SER A 2 7.92 3.96 24.90
C SER A 2 7.77 2.70 24.04
N LYS A 3 7.54 1.55 24.67
CA LYS A 3 7.33 0.28 23.98
C LYS A 3 5.97 0.37 23.28
N ILE A 4 5.95 0.55 21.95
CA ILE A 4 4.70 0.55 21.17
C ILE A 4 4.02 -0.81 21.40
N THR A 5 2.77 -0.77 21.86
CA THR A 5 1.94 -1.94 22.11
C THR A 5 0.89 -2.06 21.01
N TYR A 6 0.67 -3.30 20.57
CA TYR A 6 -0.35 -3.66 19.59
C TYR A 6 -1.34 -4.63 20.23
N ASP A 7 -2.62 -4.46 19.94
CA ASP A 7 -3.64 -5.44 20.28
C ASP A 7 -3.69 -6.54 19.20
N PHE A 8 -3.43 -7.78 19.59
CA PHE A 8 -3.40 -8.93 18.68
C PHE A 8 -4.69 -9.76 18.71
N GLU A 9 -5.72 -9.36 19.46
CA GLU A 9 -7.04 -10.00 19.45
C GLU A 9 -6.99 -11.52 19.72
N LEU A 10 -6.24 -11.96 20.75
CA LEU A 10 -5.98 -13.39 21.02
C LEU A 10 -7.25 -14.23 21.15
N ASP A 11 -8.28 -13.71 21.83
CA ASP A 11 -9.54 -14.44 22.02
C ASP A 11 -10.21 -14.74 20.66
N ARG A 12 -10.20 -13.76 19.74
CA ARG A 12 -10.72 -13.93 18.38
C ARG A 12 -9.90 -14.92 17.55
N ILE A 13 -8.58 -14.98 17.78
CA ILE A 13 -7.71 -16.00 17.19
C ILE A 13 -8.15 -17.38 17.67
N PHE A 14 -8.33 -17.59 18.98
CA PHE A 14 -8.73 -18.87 19.56
C PHE A 14 -10.10 -19.32 19.05
N ASP A 15 -11.09 -18.42 19.05
CA ASP A 15 -12.43 -18.70 18.54
C ASP A 15 -12.40 -19.12 17.07
N THR A 16 -11.58 -18.46 16.25
CA THR A 16 -11.46 -18.78 14.82
C THR A 16 -10.83 -20.14 14.59
N ILE A 17 -9.76 -20.46 15.34
CA ILE A 17 -9.10 -21.78 15.28
C ILE A 17 -10.10 -22.90 15.62
N HIS A 18 -10.85 -22.73 16.72
CA HIS A 18 -11.84 -23.70 17.16
C HIS A 18 -12.97 -23.86 16.14
N ASN A 19 -13.54 -22.76 15.64
CA ASN A 19 -14.67 -22.80 14.70
C ASN A 19 -14.31 -23.47 13.36
N LEU A 20 -13.06 -23.34 12.92
CA LEU A 20 -12.59 -23.97 11.69
C LEU A 20 -12.05 -25.39 11.91
N ASN A 21 -11.90 -25.84 13.17
CA ASN A 21 -11.12 -27.03 13.52
C ASN A 21 -9.74 -27.03 12.84
N ALA A 22 -9.07 -25.86 12.83
CA ALA A 22 -7.80 -25.69 12.13
C ALA A 22 -6.66 -26.34 12.90
N GLU A 23 -5.83 -27.16 12.23
CA GLU A 23 -4.68 -27.84 12.84
C GLU A 23 -3.37 -27.17 12.44
N ASN A 24 -3.26 -26.71 11.20
CA ASN A 24 -2.07 -26.10 10.62
C ASN A 24 -2.32 -24.63 10.30
N ILE A 25 -1.71 -23.74 11.09
CA ILE A 25 -1.97 -22.31 11.02
C ILE A 25 -0.69 -21.59 10.63
N ILE A 26 -0.75 -20.75 9.60
CA ILE A 26 0.37 -19.88 9.24
C ILE A 26 0.16 -18.47 9.80
N LEU A 27 1.17 -17.95 10.50
CA LEU A 27 1.21 -16.59 10.99
C LEU A 27 2.00 -15.71 10.02
N GLN A 28 1.36 -14.66 9.51
CA GLN A 28 1.96 -13.78 8.52
C GLN A 28 2.01 -12.33 9.03
N PHE A 29 3.23 -11.78 9.11
CA PHE A 29 3.49 -10.47 9.69
C PHE A 29 4.20 -9.54 8.69
N PRO A 30 3.85 -8.24 8.66
CA PRO A 30 4.75 -7.26 8.05
C PRO A 30 6.07 -7.16 8.83
N GLU A 31 7.11 -6.64 8.18
CA GLU A 31 8.46 -6.53 8.73
C GLU A 31 8.50 -5.91 10.15
N GLY A 32 7.71 -4.86 10.39
CA GLY A 32 7.65 -4.18 11.69
C GLY A 32 7.15 -5.05 12.85
N LEU A 33 6.44 -6.15 12.57
CA LEU A 33 5.86 -7.04 13.59
C LEU A 33 6.52 -8.42 13.66
N LYS A 34 7.43 -8.77 12.74
CA LYS A 34 8.11 -10.08 12.74
C LYS A 34 8.85 -10.39 14.04
N THR A 35 9.36 -9.39 14.74
CA THR A 35 10.01 -9.55 16.06
C THR A 35 9.07 -10.05 17.17
N ARG A 36 7.75 -10.09 16.91
CA ARG A 36 6.72 -10.62 17.82
C ARG A 36 6.27 -12.03 17.46
N ALA A 37 6.70 -12.57 16.31
CA ALA A 37 6.17 -13.82 15.76
C ALA A 37 6.32 -15.00 16.73
N ILE A 38 7.53 -15.21 17.27
CA ILE A 38 7.80 -16.32 18.21
C ILE A 38 6.95 -16.20 19.48
N THR A 39 6.95 -15.03 20.12
CA THR A 39 6.15 -14.80 21.33
C THR A 39 4.65 -15.00 21.10
N LEU A 40 4.14 -14.67 19.90
CA LEU A 40 2.74 -14.88 19.58
C LEU A 40 2.44 -16.35 19.28
N ALA A 41 3.35 -17.05 18.58
CA ALA A 41 3.26 -18.48 18.37
C ALA A 41 3.19 -19.24 19.70
N ASP A 42 4.12 -18.96 20.64
CA ASP A 42 4.16 -19.57 21.96
C ASP A 42 2.83 -19.38 22.70
N LYS A 43 2.30 -18.16 22.73
CA LYS A 43 1.00 -17.85 23.37
C LYS A 43 -0.16 -18.64 22.77
N ILE A 44 -0.15 -18.89 21.46
CA ILE A 44 -1.19 -19.67 20.81
C ILE A 44 -1.05 -21.14 21.19
N THR A 45 0.16 -21.70 21.11
CA THR A 45 0.42 -23.11 21.42
C THR A 45 0.27 -23.46 22.91
N ASP A 46 0.46 -22.48 23.80
CA ASP A 46 0.23 -22.64 25.24
C ASP A 46 -1.25 -22.84 25.58
N ASN A 47 -2.18 -22.42 24.69
CA ASN A 47 -3.62 -22.44 24.93
C ASN A 47 -4.38 -23.40 24.01
N VAL A 48 -3.84 -23.70 22.82
CA VAL A 48 -4.49 -24.55 21.81
C VAL A 48 -3.46 -25.51 21.22
N ASN A 49 -3.84 -26.78 21.08
CA ASN A 49 -2.98 -27.80 20.49
C ASN A 49 -3.04 -27.76 18.96
N VAL A 50 -2.19 -26.91 18.36
CA VAL A 50 -2.12 -26.68 16.91
C VAL A 50 -0.67 -26.59 16.45
N ASN A 51 -0.43 -26.86 15.17
CA ASN A 51 0.85 -26.62 14.53
C ASN A 51 0.91 -25.18 14.01
N ILE A 52 1.87 -24.40 14.52
CA ILE A 52 2.11 -23.02 14.09
C ILE A 52 3.28 -22.97 13.11
N ILE A 53 3.02 -22.36 11.95
CA ILE A 53 4.03 -22.06 10.95
C ILE A 53 4.21 -20.55 10.88
N ILE A 54 5.44 -20.06 10.92
CA ILE A 54 5.73 -18.63 10.80
C ILE A 54 6.16 -18.34 9.36
N ASP A 55 5.45 -17.46 8.66
CA ASP A 55 5.86 -16.97 7.35
C ASP A 55 7.09 -16.06 7.50
N ALA A 56 8.27 -16.60 7.15
CA ALA A 56 9.55 -15.89 7.27
C ALA A 56 9.81 -14.92 6.10
N ASP A 57 9.12 -15.11 4.98
CA ASP A 57 9.23 -14.25 3.78
C ASP A 57 8.68 -12.84 4.02
N TYR A 58 8.97 -11.92 3.11
CA TYR A 58 8.35 -10.60 3.12
C TYR A 58 6.82 -10.66 3.05
N CYS A 59 6.17 -9.77 3.78
CA CYS A 59 4.74 -9.48 3.69
C CYS A 59 4.54 -7.97 3.67
N TYR A 60 4.15 -7.44 2.51
CA TYR A 60 3.98 -5.98 2.32
C TYR A 60 2.55 -5.48 2.58
N GLY A 61 1.57 -6.38 2.65
CA GLY A 61 0.16 -6.02 2.73
C GLY A 61 -0.77 -7.21 2.55
N ALA A 62 -2.07 -6.96 2.65
CA ALA A 62 -3.12 -7.94 2.32
C ALA A 62 -3.11 -8.39 0.84
N CYS A 63 -2.33 -7.73 -0.02
CA CYS A 63 -2.08 -8.16 -1.40
C CYS A 63 -1.08 -9.32 -1.52
N ASP A 64 -0.40 -9.68 -0.42
CA ASP A 64 0.72 -10.60 -0.36
C ASP A 64 0.48 -11.73 0.64
N LEU A 65 -0.60 -12.50 0.43
CA LEU A 65 -0.95 -13.58 1.33
C LEU A 65 -0.04 -14.79 1.18
N ALA A 66 0.13 -15.51 2.30
CA ALA A 66 0.87 -16.77 2.36
C ALA A 66 0.01 -17.99 1.95
N ASP A 67 -0.94 -17.82 1.04
CA ASP A 67 -1.94 -18.84 0.69
C ASP A 67 -1.42 -19.93 -0.25
N ASN A 68 -0.26 -19.73 -0.87
CA ASN A 68 0.35 -20.66 -1.82
C ASN A 68 1.78 -21.09 -1.44
N LYS A 69 2.21 -20.84 -0.20
CA LYS A 69 3.61 -21.07 0.22
C LYS A 69 3.88 -22.48 0.74
N ILE A 70 2.86 -23.19 1.24
CA ILE A 70 3.02 -24.51 1.88
C ILE A 70 1.92 -25.47 1.39
N ASN A 71 1.89 -25.70 0.08
CA ASN A 71 0.91 -26.57 -0.59
C ASN A 71 -0.51 -26.40 -0.02
N ASP A 72 -1.31 -27.46 0.02
CA ASP A 72 -2.66 -27.43 0.60
C ASP A 72 -2.71 -27.65 2.11
N SER A 73 -1.56 -27.73 2.78
CA SER A 73 -1.42 -28.10 4.20
C SER A 73 -1.69 -26.97 5.19
N ILE A 74 -2.21 -25.83 4.74
CA ILE A 74 -2.60 -24.70 5.58
C ILE A 74 -4.11 -24.69 5.71
N ASP A 75 -4.60 -24.72 6.96
CA ASP A 75 -6.03 -24.67 7.28
C ASP A 75 -6.50 -23.23 7.53
N LEU A 76 -5.61 -22.39 8.08
CA LEU A 76 -5.90 -20.99 8.43
C LEU A 76 -4.65 -20.11 8.27
N ILE A 77 -4.83 -18.95 7.65
CA ILE A 77 -3.85 -17.86 7.63
C ILE A 77 -4.27 -16.82 8.67
N ILE A 78 -3.40 -16.50 9.62
CA ILE A 78 -3.59 -15.33 10.49
C ILE A 78 -2.67 -14.22 9.98
N HIS A 79 -3.28 -13.19 9.40
CA HIS A 79 -2.60 -12.09 8.74
C HIS A 79 -2.69 -10.81 9.58
N PHE A 80 -1.55 -10.23 9.92
CA PHE A 80 -1.48 -9.11 10.86
C PHE A 80 -1.33 -7.74 10.17
N ALA A 81 -1.87 -6.70 10.81
CA ALA A 81 -1.72 -5.27 10.53
C ALA A 81 -2.30 -4.71 9.23
N HIS A 82 -3.09 -5.51 8.50
CA HIS A 82 -3.76 -5.06 7.28
C HIS A 82 -5.25 -5.41 7.31
N THR A 83 -6.06 -4.62 6.62
CA THR A 83 -7.46 -4.94 6.36
C THR A 83 -7.57 -5.84 5.13
N PRO A 84 -8.60 -6.70 5.05
CA PRO A 84 -8.82 -7.54 3.88
C PRO A 84 -9.00 -6.71 2.61
N LEU A 85 -8.49 -7.22 1.49
CA LEU A 85 -8.84 -6.78 0.15
C LEU A 85 -10.11 -7.47 -0.34
N GLN A 86 -10.80 -6.88 -1.31
CA GLN A 86 -11.98 -7.48 -1.94
C GLN A 86 -11.58 -8.50 -3.03
N ILE A 87 -10.80 -9.50 -2.66
CA ILE A 87 -10.33 -10.58 -3.55
C ILE A 87 -10.84 -11.95 -3.09
N ASN A 88 -10.78 -12.92 -3.99
CA ASN A 88 -11.02 -14.31 -3.62
C ASN A 88 -9.79 -14.88 -2.89
N TYR A 89 -10.02 -15.41 -1.70
CA TYR A 89 -9.01 -16.07 -0.89
C TYR A 89 -9.07 -17.58 -1.12
N ASN A 90 -7.92 -18.21 -1.40
CA ASN A 90 -7.85 -19.65 -1.63
C ASN A 90 -7.95 -20.48 -0.35
N LYS A 91 -7.64 -19.85 0.79
CA LYS A 91 -7.67 -20.44 2.14
C LYS A 91 -8.42 -19.51 3.10
N PRO A 92 -8.99 -20.01 4.20
CA PRO A 92 -9.49 -19.15 5.27
C PRO A 92 -8.42 -18.19 5.77
N VAL A 93 -8.77 -16.90 5.89
CA VAL A 93 -7.86 -15.86 6.40
C VAL A 93 -8.52 -15.09 7.53
N LEU A 94 -7.86 -15.05 8.68
CA LEU A 94 -8.18 -14.17 9.79
C LEU A 94 -7.28 -12.93 9.71
N PHE A 95 -7.87 -11.77 9.43
CA PHE A 95 -7.19 -10.48 9.51
C PHE A 95 -7.27 -9.91 10.93
N VAL A 96 -6.10 -9.65 11.52
CA VAL A 96 -5.92 -9.01 12.83
C VAL A 96 -5.26 -7.66 12.60
N GLU A 97 -5.97 -6.56 12.86
CA GLU A 97 -5.53 -5.23 12.41
C GLU A 97 -4.36 -4.65 13.21
N ALA A 98 -4.02 -5.25 14.36
CA ALA A 98 -2.89 -4.81 15.20
C ALA A 98 -2.94 -3.31 15.50
N HIS A 99 -4.04 -2.83 16.08
CA HIS A 99 -4.23 -1.41 16.36
C HIS A 99 -3.17 -0.87 17.33
N THR A 100 -2.64 0.32 17.04
CA THR A 100 -1.67 0.99 17.92
C THR A 100 -2.37 1.85 18.98
N THR A 101 -1.80 1.89 20.18
CA THR A 101 -2.25 2.78 21.27
C THR A 101 -1.66 4.20 21.18
N THR A 102 -0.83 4.52 20.17
CA THR A 102 -0.16 5.82 20.03
C THR A 102 -1.11 7.02 20.14
N GLU A 103 -0.73 8.06 20.90
CA GLU A 103 -1.50 9.30 21.01
C GLU A 103 -1.37 10.12 19.70
N ILE A 104 -2.47 10.68 19.20
CA ILE A 104 -2.52 11.38 17.90
C ILE A 104 -2.96 12.85 18.02
N SER A 105 -3.49 13.26 19.17
CA SER A 105 -4.26 14.49 19.32
C SER A 105 -3.37 15.72 19.15
N ASN A 106 -2.16 15.72 19.71
CA ASN A 106 -1.28 16.88 19.65
C ASN A 106 -0.85 17.21 18.22
N VAL A 107 -0.37 16.20 17.47
CA VAL A 107 0.05 16.36 16.07
C VAL A 107 -1.11 16.70 15.15
N LEU A 108 -2.29 16.11 15.41
CA LEU A 108 -3.49 16.44 14.64
C LEU A 108 -3.91 17.89 14.84
N LYS A 109 -3.95 18.37 16.09
CA LYS A 109 -4.28 19.77 16.41
C LYS A 109 -3.31 20.72 15.72
N GLU A 110 -2.02 20.45 15.79
CA GLU A 110 -1.02 21.24 15.09
C GLU A 110 -1.27 21.25 13.57
N ALA A 111 -1.52 20.10 12.94
CA ALA A 111 -1.80 20.01 11.51
C ALA A 111 -3.08 20.77 11.10
N ILE A 112 -4.12 20.73 11.92
CA ILE A 112 -5.36 21.51 11.69
C ILE A 112 -5.07 23.01 11.60
N THR A 113 -4.17 23.54 12.45
CA THR A 113 -3.81 24.97 12.40
C THR A 113 -3.07 25.40 11.12
N LYS A 114 -2.56 24.45 10.34
CA LYS A 114 -1.85 24.74 9.09
C LYS A 114 -2.78 24.93 7.89
N ILE A 115 -4.07 24.57 8.03
CA ILE A 115 -5.08 24.73 6.97
C ILE A 115 -5.85 26.02 7.21
N GLU A 116 -5.76 26.94 6.24
CA GLU A 116 -6.40 28.27 6.29
C GLU A 116 -7.93 28.20 6.21
N GLY A 117 -8.49 27.22 5.48
CA GLY A 117 -9.92 27.04 5.31
C GLY A 117 -10.60 26.16 6.37
N ASN A 118 -11.93 26.07 6.32
CA ASN A 118 -12.73 25.37 7.35
C ASN A 118 -13.07 23.94 6.95
N ASP A 119 -13.15 23.64 5.67
CA ASP A 119 -13.53 22.33 5.16
C ASP A 119 -12.27 21.49 4.96
N ILE A 120 -12.11 20.42 5.73
CA ILE A 120 -10.89 19.59 5.69
C ILE A 120 -11.19 18.13 5.41
N GLY A 121 -10.27 17.46 4.72
CA GLY A 121 -10.23 16.00 4.64
C GLY A 121 -9.32 15.43 5.72
N ILE A 122 -9.74 14.34 6.36
CA ILE A 122 -8.87 13.57 7.26
C ILE A 122 -8.74 12.16 6.73
N VAL A 123 -7.51 11.72 6.51
CA VAL A 123 -7.21 10.38 6.01
C VAL A 123 -6.09 9.71 6.78
N THR A 124 -6.11 8.39 6.78
CA THR A 124 -5.11 7.57 7.45
C THR A 124 -5.04 6.17 6.83
N THR A 125 -4.23 5.29 7.41
CA THR A 125 -4.07 3.89 7.06
C THR A 125 -4.68 2.99 8.14
N THR A 126 -4.68 1.67 7.92
CA THR A 126 -5.26 0.66 8.83
C THR A 126 -4.88 0.86 10.29
N GLN A 127 -3.62 1.22 10.59
CA GLN A 127 -3.13 1.27 11.97
C GLN A 127 -3.81 2.35 12.84
N HIS A 128 -4.34 3.42 12.23
CA HIS A 128 -4.99 4.50 12.97
C HIS A 128 -6.46 4.69 12.60
N ILE A 129 -7.02 3.91 11.67
CA ILE A 129 -8.40 4.08 11.19
C ILE A 129 -9.45 3.96 12.30
N HIS A 130 -9.19 3.14 13.32
CA HIS A 130 -10.03 3.02 14.52
C HIS A 130 -10.14 4.31 15.35
N LYS A 131 -9.24 5.28 15.14
CA LYS A 131 -9.25 6.60 15.78
C LYS A 131 -9.91 7.68 14.93
N LEU A 132 -10.44 7.35 13.76
CA LEU A 132 -11.02 8.34 12.83
C LEU A 132 -12.12 9.16 13.50
N SER A 133 -13.05 8.56 14.25
CA SER A 133 -14.09 9.30 14.97
C SER A 133 -13.52 10.28 16.01
N LYS A 134 -12.41 9.93 16.67
CA LYS A 134 -11.69 10.84 17.57
C LYS A 134 -11.04 11.98 16.79
N MET A 135 -10.45 11.69 15.63
CA MET A 135 -9.84 12.71 14.76
C MET A 135 -10.87 13.74 14.28
N ILE A 136 -12.04 13.26 13.83
CA ILE A 136 -13.16 14.10 13.39
C ILE A 136 -13.58 15.03 14.52
N LYS A 137 -13.85 14.47 15.71
CA LYS A 137 -14.26 15.26 16.88
C LYS A 137 -13.24 16.34 17.24
N ILE A 138 -11.94 16.03 17.20
CA ILE A 138 -10.89 17.03 17.49
C ILE A 138 -10.94 18.19 16.48
N ALA A 139 -11.16 17.89 15.20
CA ALA A 139 -11.27 18.92 14.17
C ALA A 139 -12.53 19.78 14.32
N GLU A 140 -13.68 19.15 14.61
CA GLU A 140 -14.95 19.83 14.88
C GLU A 140 -14.87 20.72 16.13
N ASP A 141 -14.24 20.23 17.22
CA ASP A 141 -13.99 21.02 18.44
C ASP A 141 -13.05 22.22 18.18
N MET A 142 -12.26 22.17 17.11
CA MET A 142 -11.42 23.28 16.62
C MET A 142 -12.10 24.15 15.56
N GLY A 143 -13.39 23.93 15.30
CA GLY A 143 -14.21 24.74 14.37
C GLY A 143 -14.06 24.38 12.90
N LYS A 144 -13.54 23.18 12.57
CA LYS A 144 -13.44 22.69 11.18
C LYS A 144 -14.62 21.78 10.84
N SER A 145 -14.99 21.75 9.57
CA SER A 145 -15.94 20.79 8.97
C SER A 145 -15.15 19.65 8.32
N VAL A 146 -15.37 18.40 8.75
CA VAL A 146 -14.64 17.25 8.19
C VAL A 146 -15.44 16.57 7.10
N HIS A 147 -14.83 16.40 5.93
CA HIS A 147 -15.40 15.70 4.79
C HIS A 147 -14.71 14.34 4.63
N LEU A 148 -15.52 13.29 4.45
CA LEU A 148 -15.06 11.94 4.16
C LEU A 148 -15.79 11.40 2.94
N LYS A 149 -15.10 10.56 2.17
CA LYS A 149 -15.67 9.83 1.05
C LYS A 149 -15.40 8.35 1.22
N GLU A 150 -16.39 7.54 0.84
CA GLU A 150 -16.25 6.09 0.79
C GLU A 150 -15.39 5.71 -0.42
N GLY A 151 -14.38 4.88 -0.19
CA GLY A 151 -13.53 4.36 -1.25
C GLY A 151 -14.07 3.07 -1.83
N ILE A 152 -13.62 2.74 -3.04
CA ILE A 152 -13.88 1.43 -3.64
C ILE A 152 -12.91 0.44 -3.00
N GLY A 153 -13.42 -0.43 -2.12
CA GLY A 153 -12.59 -1.42 -1.41
C GLY A 153 -11.78 -0.86 -0.23
N THR A 154 -12.07 0.37 0.22
CA THR A 154 -11.50 0.95 1.45
C THR A 154 -12.58 1.58 2.31
N ARG A 155 -12.35 1.64 3.63
CA ARG A 155 -13.26 2.34 4.56
C ARG A 155 -13.20 3.86 4.34
N PRO A 156 -14.24 4.63 4.73
CA PRO A 156 -14.16 6.08 4.74
C PRO A 156 -12.93 6.58 5.49
N GLY A 157 -12.18 7.51 4.88
CA GLY A 157 -10.93 8.03 5.45
C GLY A 157 -9.72 7.08 5.39
N GLN A 158 -9.84 5.90 4.80
CA GLN A 158 -8.73 4.95 4.62
C GLN A 158 -8.15 5.02 3.21
N VAL A 159 -6.85 5.29 3.11
CA VAL A 159 -6.08 5.18 1.87
C VAL A 159 -5.11 4.00 1.93
N LEU A 160 -4.79 3.44 0.76
CA LEU A 160 -3.72 2.46 0.57
C LEU A 160 -2.69 3.03 -0.39
N GLY A 161 -1.47 2.50 -0.37
CA GLY A 161 -0.44 2.91 -1.34
C GLY A 161 -0.75 2.56 -2.81
N CYS A 162 -1.85 1.86 -3.07
CA CYS A 162 -2.34 1.54 -4.41
C CYS A 162 -3.80 1.94 -4.63
N ASN A 163 -4.45 2.60 -3.67
CA ASN A 163 -5.86 2.96 -3.78
C ASN A 163 -6.17 4.24 -2.98
N PHE A 164 -6.48 5.30 -3.73
CA PHE A 164 -6.80 6.63 -3.24
C PHE A 164 -8.25 7.02 -3.58
N THR A 165 -9.10 6.07 -3.97
CA THR A 165 -10.50 6.35 -4.38
C THR A 165 -11.32 7.07 -3.31
N SER A 166 -10.99 6.89 -2.03
CA SER A 166 -11.64 7.56 -0.88
C SER A 166 -11.32 9.05 -0.75
N ILE A 167 -10.42 9.61 -1.58
CA ILE A 167 -10.09 11.04 -1.57
C ILE A 167 -10.29 11.74 -2.91
N LYS A 168 -10.52 11.00 -4.00
CA LYS A 168 -10.70 11.61 -5.32
C LYS A 168 -11.94 12.51 -5.31
N ASP A 169 -11.85 13.68 -5.95
CA ASP A 169 -12.95 14.65 -6.09
C ASP A 169 -13.51 15.19 -4.76
N ILE A 170 -12.78 15.06 -3.65
CA ILE A 170 -13.23 15.60 -2.36
C ILE A 170 -13.13 17.13 -2.35
N SER A 171 -14.23 17.81 -2.03
CA SER A 171 -14.31 19.28 -2.02
C SER A 171 -13.90 19.83 -0.65
N VAL A 172 -12.60 20.04 -0.45
CA VAL A 172 -12.03 20.57 0.80
C VAL A 172 -10.96 21.63 0.53
N ASP A 173 -10.63 22.41 1.55
CA ASP A 173 -9.58 23.42 1.56
C ASP A 173 -8.18 22.82 1.78
N GLY A 174 -8.10 21.68 2.46
CA GLY A 174 -6.86 20.94 2.68
C GLY A 174 -7.10 19.55 3.25
N ILE A 175 -6.08 18.70 3.18
CA ILE A 175 -6.16 17.31 3.66
C ILE A 175 -5.06 17.05 4.69
N ILE A 176 -5.41 16.39 5.78
CA ILE A 176 -4.46 15.92 6.79
C ILE A 176 -4.35 14.40 6.67
N TYR A 177 -3.14 13.93 6.40
CA TYR A 177 -2.79 12.52 6.53
C TYR A 177 -2.24 12.25 7.92
N VAL A 178 -2.89 11.40 8.70
CA VAL A 178 -2.41 10.98 10.02
C VAL A 178 -1.69 9.65 9.90
N GLY A 179 -0.38 9.64 10.13
CA GLY A 179 0.46 8.46 10.00
C GLY A 179 1.90 8.83 9.72
N SER A 180 2.76 7.83 9.62
CA SER A 180 4.15 8.02 9.23
C SER A 180 4.36 7.81 7.73
N GLY A 181 5.46 8.38 7.24
CA GLY A 181 5.90 8.28 5.85
C GLY A 181 5.14 9.18 4.88
N ASP A 182 5.80 9.49 3.78
CA ASP A 182 5.36 10.52 2.83
C ASP A 182 4.61 9.96 1.62
N PHE A 183 4.69 8.65 1.36
CA PHE A 183 4.12 8.04 0.14
C PHE A 183 2.61 8.23 0.01
N HIS A 184 1.84 8.03 1.08
CA HIS A 184 0.38 8.21 1.03
C HIS A 184 0.02 9.68 0.82
N ALA A 185 0.70 10.60 1.52
CA ALA A 185 0.49 12.03 1.36
C ALA A 185 0.85 12.51 -0.05
N LEU A 186 1.89 11.94 -0.66
CA LEU A 186 2.25 12.19 -2.07
C LEU A 186 1.09 11.82 -3.00
N GLY A 187 0.50 10.62 -2.85
CA GLY A 187 -0.64 10.22 -3.67
C GLY A 187 -1.86 11.10 -3.47
N ILE A 188 -2.17 11.46 -2.21
CA ILE A 188 -3.25 12.41 -1.90
C ILE A 188 -3.02 13.74 -2.63
N LYS A 189 -1.80 14.29 -2.56
CA LYS A 189 -1.45 15.53 -3.26
C LYS A 189 -1.64 15.42 -4.76
N LEU A 190 -1.13 14.36 -5.37
CA LEU A 190 -1.19 14.17 -6.83
C LEU A 190 -2.61 13.94 -7.36
N PHE A 191 -3.49 13.28 -6.59
CA PHE A 191 -4.87 13.03 -7.00
C PHE A 191 -5.84 14.17 -6.74
N THR A 192 -5.50 15.10 -5.85
CA THR A 192 -6.43 16.16 -5.42
C THR A 192 -5.96 17.57 -5.74
N ASP A 193 -4.65 17.74 -5.94
CA ASP A 193 -3.95 19.02 -6.02
C ASP A 193 -4.22 19.97 -4.82
N LYS A 194 -4.68 19.42 -3.69
CA LYS A 194 -4.96 20.18 -2.46
C LYS A 194 -3.69 20.37 -1.62
N PRO A 195 -3.68 21.35 -0.69
CA PRO A 195 -2.70 21.37 0.38
C PRO A 195 -2.79 20.08 1.22
N VAL A 196 -1.66 19.41 1.44
CA VAL A 196 -1.61 18.16 2.22
C VAL A 196 -0.55 18.27 3.31
N PHE A 197 -0.98 18.02 4.56
CA PHE A 197 -0.09 17.96 5.72
C PHE A 197 -0.03 16.56 6.30
N VAL A 198 1.17 16.09 6.61
CA VAL A 198 1.41 14.85 7.33
C VAL A 198 1.45 15.18 8.82
N ALA A 199 0.63 14.49 9.62
CA ALA A 199 0.69 14.49 11.07
C ALA A 199 1.25 13.14 11.54
N ASP A 200 2.54 13.10 11.87
CA ASP A 200 3.23 11.86 12.28
C ASP A 200 3.12 11.66 13.79
N PRO A 201 2.30 10.70 14.28
CA PRO A 201 2.09 10.50 15.71
C PRO A 201 3.25 9.79 16.41
N TYR A 202 4.23 9.27 15.67
CA TYR A 202 5.40 8.60 16.22
C TYR A 202 6.57 9.57 16.41
N LEU A 203 6.77 10.46 15.44
CA LEU A 203 7.80 11.50 15.50
C LEU A 203 7.32 12.77 16.23
N GLY A 204 6.02 12.97 16.34
CA GLY A 204 5.46 14.17 16.96
C GLY A 204 5.59 15.41 16.07
N THR A 205 5.62 15.22 14.75
CA THR A 205 5.93 16.28 13.77
C THR A 205 4.78 16.49 12.80
N VAL A 206 4.68 17.73 12.30
CA VAL A 206 3.79 18.10 11.19
C VAL A 206 4.59 18.75 10.08
N HIS A 207 4.38 18.32 8.83
CA HIS A 207 5.03 18.91 7.65
C HIS A 207 4.12 18.91 6.42
N SER A 208 4.37 19.85 5.50
CA SER A 208 3.74 19.83 4.16
C SER A 208 4.44 18.81 3.27
N ILE A 209 3.68 18.22 2.35
CA ILE A 209 4.22 17.29 1.35
C ILE A 209 4.76 17.98 0.09
N ASP A 210 4.56 19.29 -0.08
CA ASP A 210 4.83 19.98 -1.36
C ASP A 210 6.29 19.81 -1.83
N ASP A 211 7.27 20.07 -0.95
CA ASP A 211 8.70 19.91 -1.28
C ASP A 211 9.06 18.47 -1.65
N PHE A 212 8.44 17.50 -0.97
CA PHE A 212 8.65 16.08 -1.25
C PHE A 212 8.01 15.70 -2.60
N CYS A 213 6.81 16.20 -2.88
CA CYS A 213 6.11 16.01 -4.15
C CYS A 213 6.96 16.50 -5.32
N ASP A 214 7.45 17.74 -5.24
CA ASP A 214 8.32 18.35 -6.26
C ASP A 214 9.59 17.54 -6.50
N LYS A 215 10.22 17.07 -5.41
CA LYS A 215 11.41 16.23 -5.50
C LYS A 215 11.11 14.91 -6.20
N ILE A 216 10.01 14.24 -5.86
CA ILE A 216 9.61 12.98 -6.48
C ILE A 216 9.29 13.21 -7.96
N LEU A 217 8.49 14.20 -8.32
CA LEU A 217 8.15 14.51 -9.71
C LEU A 217 9.40 14.78 -10.57
N LYS A 218 10.40 15.50 -10.04
CA LYS A 218 11.70 15.68 -10.73
C LYS A 218 12.42 14.37 -10.98
N VAL A 219 12.44 13.46 -9.99
CA VAL A 219 13.01 12.12 -10.15
C VAL A 219 12.24 11.32 -11.19
N ARG A 220 10.90 11.36 -11.16
CA ARG A 220 10.04 10.65 -12.13
C ARG A 220 10.25 11.16 -13.54
N PHE A 221 10.25 12.47 -13.74
CA PHE A 221 10.55 13.09 -15.02
C PHE A 221 11.90 12.65 -15.58
N ALA A 222 12.96 12.66 -14.76
CA ALA A 222 14.28 12.20 -15.19
C ALA A 222 14.29 10.71 -15.59
N ARG A 223 13.54 9.86 -14.89
CA ARG A 223 13.39 8.43 -15.23
C ARG A 223 12.64 8.23 -16.54
N ILE A 224 11.58 9.00 -16.77
CA ILE A 224 10.80 8.98 -18.03
C ILE A 224 11.68 9.43 -19.19
N VAL A 225 12.37 10.57 -19.08
CA VAL A 225 13.27 11.08 -20.13
C VAL A 225 14.35 10.04 -20.47
N LYS A 226 14.96 9.44 -19.46
CA LYS A 226 15.95 8.37 -19.70
C LYS A 226 15.35 7.14 -20.39
N ALA A 227 14.10 6.81 -20.10
CA ALA A 227 13.41 5.69 -20.74
C ALA A 227 12.97 5.98 -22.18
N GLN A 228 12.94 7.24 -22.62
CA GLN A 228 12.69 7.57 -24.03
C GLN A 228 13.81 7.10 -24.97
N GLU A 229 15.01 6.85 -24.44
CA GLU A 229 16.15 6.28 -25.18
C GLU A 229 16.11 4.75 -25.26
N ALA A 230 15.19 4.09 -24.54
CA ALA A 230 15.10 2.64 -24.47
C ALA A 230 14.65 2.02 -25.79
N LYS A 231 15.23 0.86 -26.13
CA LYS A 231 14.84 0.04 -27.30
C LYS A 231 14.18 -1.28 -26.88
N SER A 232 14.31 -1.63 -25.60
CA SER A 232 13.81 -2.87 -25.02
C SER A 232 13.30 -2.67 -23.60
N PHE A 233 12.15 -3.30 -23.31
CA PHE A 233 11.43 -3.16 -22.04
C PHE A 233 11.19 -4.51 -21.37
N GLY A 234 11.38 -4.56 -20.05
CA GLY A 234 10.90 -5.65 -19.19
C GLY A 234 9.63 -5.24 -18.47
N ILE A 235 8.53 -5.96 -18.66
CA ILE A 235 7.25 -5.71 -17.99
C ILE A 235 7.14 -6.68 -16.83
N ILE A 236 7.22 -6.16 -15.62
CA ILE A 236 7.24 -6.94 -14.39
C ILE A 236 5.81 -7.23 -13.96
N ILE A 237 5.47 -8.50 -13.78
CA ILE A 237 4.28 -8.95 -13.05
C ILE A 237 4.73 -9.55 -11.71
N SER A 238 3.90 -9.35 -10.67
CA SER A 238 4.08 -10.07 -9.41
C SER A 238 3.15 -11.27 -9.35
N SER A 239 3.64 -12.41 -8.87
CA SER A 239 2.80 -13.59 -8.60
C SER A 239 1.96 -13.47 -7.32
N LYS A 240 2.07 -12.36 -6.57
CA LYS A 240 1.28 -12.09 -5.37
C LYS A 240 -0.18 -11.79 -5.77
N THR A 241 -1.13 -12.47 -5.13
CA THR A 241 -2.54 -12.50 -5.55
C THR A 241 -3.16 -11.10 -5.73
N GLY A 242 -2.90 -10.17 -4.80
CA GLY A 242 -3.43 -8.80 -4.90
C GLY A 242 -2.62 -7.84 -5.79
N GLN A 243 -1.55 -8.31 -6.45
CA GLN A 243 -0.68 -7.50 -7.32
C GLN A 243 -0.63 -8.01 -8.77
N LEU A 244 -1.18 -9.20 -9.06
CA LEU A 244 -1.07 -9.83 -10.36
C LEU A 244 -1.96 -9.12 -11.41
N ARG A 245 -1.36 -8.25 -12.22
CA ARG A 245 -2.05 -7.54 -13.33
C ARG A 245 -1.65 -8.08 -14.71
N TYR A 246 -1.79 -9.39 -14.93
CA TYR A 246 -1.31 -10.05 -16.16
C TYR A 246 -1.94 -9.50 -17.45
N GLN A 247 -3.25 -9.19 -17.45
CA GLN A 247 -3.91 -8.62 -18.62
C GLN A 247 -3.39 -7.21 -18.96
N LEU A 248 -3.11 -6.40 -17.94
CA LEU A 248 -2.46 -5.10 -18.12
C LEU A 248 -1.06 -5.30 -18.72
N ALA A 249 -0.25 -6.23 -18.19
CA ALA A 249 1.07 -6.52 -18.74
C ALA A 249 1.02 -6.94 -20.22
N LYS A 250 0.05 -7.76 -20.63
CA LYS A 250 -0.17 -8.10 -22.04
C LYS A 250 -0.55 -6.90 -22.90
N LYS A 251 -1.42 -6.01 -22.39
CA LYS A 251 -1.79 -4.76 -23.08
C LYS A 251 -0.57 -3.86 -23.28
N LEU A 252 0.24 -3.67 -22.24
CA LEU A 252 1.46 -2.85 -22.31
C LEU A 252 2.51 -3.47 -23.23
N LYS A 253 2.66 -4.80 -23.24
CA LYS A 253 3.54 -5.50 -24.18
C LYS A 253 3.18 -5.18 -25.63
N LYS A 254 1.91 -5.35 -25.98
CA LYS A 254 1.41 -5.02 -27.33
C LYS A 254 1.58 -3.53 -27.65
N MET A 255 1.37 -2.66 -26.67
CA MET A 255 1.54 -1.22 -26.83
C MET A 255 2.99 -0.85 -27.18
N ILE A 256 3.97 -1.43 -26.47
CA ILE A 256 5.41 -1.22 -26.72
C ILE A 256 5.82 -1.79 -28.08
N GLU A 257 5.34 -2.98 -28.44
CA GLU A 257 5.65 -3.65 -29.70
C GLU A 257 5.08 -2.92 -30.92
N ASN A 258 3.90 -2.32 -30.79
CA ASN A 258 3.30 -1.51 -31.86
C ASN A 258 4.12 -0.25 -32.19
N GLU A 259 4.89 0.27 -31.24
CA GLU A 259 5.83 1.39 -31.45
C GLU A 259 7.20 0.92 -31.97
N GLY A 260 7.36 -0.38 -32.25
CA GLY A 260 8.58 -0.96 -32.83
C GLY A 260 9.66 -1.36 -31.81
N PHE A 261 9.35 -1.34 -30.51
CA PHE A 261 10.29 -1.72 -29.45
C PHE A 261 10.11 -3.18 -29.02
N LYS A 262 11.16 -3.76 -28.39
CA LYS A 262 11.09 -5.12 -27.83
C LYS A 262 10.48 -5.09 -26.43
N ALA A 263 9.60 -6.03 -26.10
CA ALA A 263 9.03 -6.14 -24.76
C ALA A 263 8.97 -7.59 -24.28
N TYR A 264 9.27 -7.84 -23.00
CA TYR A 264 9.22 -9.17 -22.38
C TYR A 264 8.50 -9.11 -21.04
N ILE A 265 7.62 -10.06 -20.76
CA ILE A 265 6.96 -10.16 -19.46
C ILE A 265 7.86 -10.98 -18.53
N LEU A 266 8.17 -10.43 -17.36
CA LEU A 266 9.00 -11.03 -16.32
C LEU A 266 8.13 -11.30 -15.09
N ASN A 267 7.98 -12.56 -14.71
CA ASN A 267 7.26 -12.94 -13.50
C ASN A 267 8.21 -13.08 -12.32
N MET A 268 7.84 -12.53 -11.17
CA MET A 268 8.57 -12.68 -9.91
C MET A 268 7.61 -12.60 -8.73
N ASN A 269 7.91 -13.29 -7.63
CA ASN A 269 7.13 -13.10 -6.41
C ASN A 269 7.51 -11.77 -5.76
N HIS A 270 8.76 -11.67 -5.32
CA HIS A 270 9.37 -10.46 -4.79
C HIS A 270 10.13 -9.71 -5.90
N VAL A 271 9.81 -8.42 -6.08
CA VAL A 271 10.46 -7.58 -7.08
C VAL A 271 11.70 -6.93 -6.45
N SER A 272 12.88 -7.24 -6.97
CA SER A 272 14.13 -6.67 -6.47
C SER A 272 15.10 -6.31 -7.61
N PRO A 273 16.02 -5.35 -7.39
CA PRO A 273 17.00 -4.97 -8.40
C PRO A 273 17.88 -6.13 -8.86
N ASP A 274 18.32 -7.00 -7.94
CA ASP A 274 19.25 -8.09 -8.24
C ASP A 274 18.67 -9.13 -9.20
N LEU A 275 17.36 -9.39 -9.09
CA LEU A 275 16.65 -10.28 -10.01
C LEU A 275 16.54 -9.70 -11.42
N LEU A 276 16.65 -8.38 -11.58
CA LEU A 276 16.61 -7.72 -12.89
C LEU A 276 17.97 -7.60 -13.57
N LEU A 277 19.08 -7.69 -12.81
CA LEU A 277 20.44 -7.53 -13.33
C LEU A 277 20.80 -8.44 -14.51
N PRO A 278 20.41 -9.73 -14.53
CA PRO A 278 20.77 -10.63 -15.64
C PRO A 278 20.11 -10.27 -16.97
N TYR A 279 19.02 -9.50 -16.96
CA TYR A 279 18.28 -9.16 -18.17
C TYR A 279 18.85 -7.91 -18.84
N ASN A 280 19.41 -8.09 -20.03
CA ASN A 280 19.91 -7.00 -20.86
C ASN A 280 18.77 -6.23 -21.56
N LEU A 281 17.95 -5.55 -20.76
CA LEU A 281 16.84 -4.68 -21.19
C LEU A 281 17.13 -3.23 -20.81
N ASP A 282 16.62 -2.24 -21.55
CA ASP A 282 16.99 -0.84 -21.33
C ASP A 282 16.19 -0.18 -20.20
N ALA A 283 14.91 -0.53 -20.08
CA ALA A 283 14.00 -0.02 -19.06
C ALA A 283 13.01 -1.11 -18.59
N PHE A 284 12.38 -0.86 -17.46
CA PHE A 284 11.37 -1.75 -16.88
C PHE A 284 10.08 -1.01 -16.59
N VAL A 285 8.96 -1.73 -16.64
CA VAL A 285 7.63 -1.24 -16.28
C VAL A 285 7.06 -2.18 -15.23
N SER A 286 6.76 -1.66 -14.04
CA SER A 286 6.14 -2.43 -12.98
C SER A 286 4.63 -2.46 -13.17
N THR A 287 4.07 -3.65 -13.37
CA THR A 287 2.62 -3.91 -13.23
C THR A 287 2.29 -4.62 -11.91
N ALA A 288 3.26 -4.71 -10.99
CA ALA A 288 3.09 -5.23 -9.63
C ALA A 288 2.57 -4.11 -8.68
N CYS A 289 3.05 -4.05 -7.44
CA CYS A 289 2.76 -2.96 -6.51
C CYS A 289 3.17 -1.58 -7.10
N PRO A 290 2.23 -0.60 -7.14
CA PRO A 290 2.50 0.78 -7.58
C PRO A 290 3.65 1.48 -6.86
N ARG A 291 3.88 1.13 -5.59
CA ARG A 291 4.91 1.77 -4.77
C ARG A 291 6.33 1.50 -5.28
N ILE A 292 6.59 0.32 -5.84
CA ILE A 292 7.95 -0.12 -6.19
C ILE A 292 8.61 0.84 -7.17
N ALA A 293 7.86 1.27 -8.19
CA ALA A 293 8.40 2.18 -9.19
C ALA A 293 8.75 3.55 -8.61
N ILE A 294 8.14 3.96 -7.49
CA ILE A 294 8.28 5.28 -6.88
C ILE A 294 9.24 5.24 -5.68
N ASP A 295 8.88 4.51 -4.62
CA ASP A 295 9.63 4.40 -3.35
C ASP A 295 11.02 3.78 -3.58
N ASP A 296 11.08 2.65 -4.28
CA ASP A 296 12.33 1.89 -4.44
C ASP A 296 13.14 2.33 -5.66
N SER A 297 12.68 3.37 -6.37
CA SER A 297 13.24 3.80 -7.66
C SER A 297 14.76 4.00 -7.62
N ILE A 298 15.28 4.51 -6.50
CA ILE A 298 16.72 4.77 -6.29
C ILE A 298 17.56 3.49 -6.25
N MET A 299 16.96 2.36 -5.88
CA MET A 299 17.64 1.06 -5.83
C MET A 299 17.88 0.48 -7.24
N TYR A 300 17.12 0.94 -8.24
CA TYR A 300 17.22 0.45 -9.62
C TYR A 300 18.13 1.35 -10.46
N LYS A 301 19.18 0.76 -11.04
CA LYS A 301 20.11 1.46 -11.96
C LYS A 301 19.44 1.87 -13.27
N LYS A 302 18.58 1.01 -13.81
CA LYS A 302 17.81 1.24 -15.03
C LYS A 302 16.46 1.91 -14.69
N PRO A 303 15.82 2.65 -15.61
CA PRO A 303 14.51 3.22 -15.36
C PRO A 303 13.50 2.13 -15.00
N LEU A 304 12.78 2.32 -13.89
CA LEU A 304 11.63 1.50 -13.49
C LEU A 304 10.42 2.43 -13.46
N LEU A 305 9.47 2.17 -14.34
CA LEU A 305 8.31 3.02 -14.60
C LEU A 305 7.02 2.38 -14.09
N THR A 306 6.00 3.19 -13.86
CA THR A 306 4.60 2.77 -13.78
C THR A 306 3.99 2.60 -15.18
N PRO A 307 2.81 1.98 -15.31
CA PRO A 307 2.06 1.95 -16.57
C PRO A 307 1.77 3.35 -17.13
N GLN A 308 1.36 4.30 -16.29
CA GLN A 308 1.03 5.68 -16.66
C GLN A 308 2.27 6.41 -17.18
N GLU A 309 3.44 6.18 -16.57
CA GLU A 309 4.70 6.76 -17.04
C GLU A 309 5.17 6.16 -18.36
N LEU A 310 4.91 4.87 -18.60
CA LEU A 310 5.14 4.27 -19.92
C LEU A 310 4.27 4.97 -20.98
N GLU A 311 3.02 5.32 -20.68
CA GLU A 311 2.18 6.08 -21.61
C GLU A 311 2.83 7.43 -21.97
N ILE A 312 3.47 8.11 -21.02
CA ILE A 312 4.21 9.36 -21.27
C ILE A 312 5.44 9.09 -22.17
N VAL A 313 6.22 8.04 -21.89
CA VAL A 313 7.36 7.62 -22.73
C VAL A 313 6.92 7.37 -24.17
N LEU A 314 5.77 6.71 -24.36
CA LEU A 314 5.22 6.39 -25.68
C LEU A 314 4.34 7.49 -26.27
N LYS A 315 4.33 8.70 -25.69
CA LYS A 315 3.57 9.88 -26.14
C LYS A 315 2.06 9.66 -26.24
N LYS A 316 1.50 8.80 -25.38
CA LYS A 316 0.06 8.51 -25.25
C LYS A 316 -0.60 9.27 -24.10
N ARG A 317 0.20 9.84 -23.20
CA ARG A 317 -0.20 10.71 -22.09
C ARG A 317 0.74 11.92 -22.05
N SER A 318 0.22 13.10 -21.72
CA SER A 318 1.04 14.29 -21.50
C SER A 318 1.72 14.25 -20.13
N TRP A 319 2.77 15.04 -19.91
CA TRP A 319 3.37 15.13 -18.58
C TRP A 319 2.46 15.89 -17.60
N GLU A 320 1.69 16.82 -18.13
CA GLU A 320 0.73 17.65 -17.41
C GLU A 320 -0.40 16.80 -16.78
N ASP A 321 -0.70 15.65 -17.39
CA ASP A 321 -1.67 14.66 -16.91
C ASP A 321 -1.00 13.53 -16.09
N TYR A 322 0.14 13.80 -15.42
CA TYR A 322 0.84 12.81 -14.60
C TYR A 322 -0.08 12.29 -13.49
N GLU A 323 -0.10 10.96 -13.33
CA GLU A 323 -0.96 10.28 -12.36
C GLU A 323 -0.21 9.12 -11.72
N MET A 324 -0.44 8.88 -10.44
CA MET A 324 0.07 7.69 -9.77
C MET A 324 -0.67 6.43 -10.22
N ASP A 325 0.03 5.31 -10.18
CA ASP A 325 -0.59 4.02 -10.47
C ASP A 325 -1.45 3.53 -9.30
N GLU A 326 -2.55 2.88 -9.63
CA GLU A 326 -3.51 2.33 -8.67
C GLU A 326 -3.92 0.90 -9.05
N ILE A 327 -4.33 0.16 -8.03
CA ILE A 327 -4.99 -1.14 -8.14
C ILE A 327 -6.33 -1.00 -7.43
N VAL A 328 -7.35 -0.64 -8.21
CA VAL A 328 -8.74 -0.61 -7.75
C VAL A 328 -9.37 -1.96 -8.06
N ILE A 329 -9.63 -2.73 -7.01
CA ILE A 329 -10.28 -4.04 -7.11
C ILE A 329 -11.78 -3.80 -7.01
N HIS A 330 -12.50 -4.03 -8.10
CA HIS A 330 -13.96 -4.02 -8.11
C HIS A 330 -14.47 -5.43 -7.79
N GLU A 331 -15.58 -5.55 -7.04
CA GLU A 331 -16.20 -6.84 -6.66
C GLU A 331 -16.41 -7.83 -7.82
N ASN A 332 -16.44 -7.34 -9.06
CA ASN A 332 -16.65 -8.12 -10.29
C ASN A 332 -15.39 -8.51 -11.06
N GLN A 333 -14.18 -8.20 -10.59
CA GLN A 333 -12.94 -8.70 -11.21
C GLN A 333 -12.69 -10.15 -10.80
N LYS A 334 -13.41 -11.07 -11.44
CA LYS A 334 -13.02 -12.48 -11.50
C LYS A 334 -11.77 -12.56 -12.40
N ASN A 335 -10.65 -13.01 -11.81
CA ASN A 335 -9.38 -13.26 -12.50
C ASN A 335 -9.54 -14.04 -13.81
#